data_AF-A0A1H4Z6Q5-F1
#
_entry.id   AF-A0A1H4Z6Q5-F1
#
_cell.length_a   1.000
_cell.length_b   1.000
_cell.length_c   1.000
_cell.angle_alpha   90.00
_cell.angle_beta   90.00
_cell.angle_gamma   90.00
#
_symmetry.space_group_name_H-M   'P 1'
#
loop_
_entity.id
_entity.type
_entity.pdbx_description
1 polymer ?
#
loop_
_entity_poly.entity_id
_entity_poly.type
_entity_poly.pdbx_seq_one_letter_code
_entity_poly.pdbx_strand_id
1 'polypeptide(L)'
;MSDGPHRSLRMRKAWKELAKRGDQLTYDAEQVGEAASHALASDFKNEVSAPLVSALKDVFTGRDNSLGLREIALQQLEDAKALAAGSVFGMNAVAWSIQLVHEGRQGKEALYEAVGLAAKERGFANTRSVEEHYLRESSQRRADGVAARLQNAISGLSESKLGSMLVDPQPAAPRGPRKKTDVNDGVPL
;
A
#
# COMPACT_ATOMS: atom_id res chain seq x y z
N MET A 1 -28.88 1.51 -15.23
CA MET A 1 -27.40 1.44 -15.41
C MET A 1 -26.82 0.96 -14.09
N SER A 2 -26.31 -0.28 -14.04
CA SER A 2 -25.62 -0.78 -12.85
C SER A 2 -24.20 -0.22 -12.86
N ASP A 3 -23.80 0.50 -11.81
CA ASP A 3 -22.48 1.12 -11.69
C ASP A 3 -21.31 0.12 -11.71
N GLY A 4 -21.58 -1.20 -11.65
CA GLY A 4 -20.60 -2.27 -11.79
C GLY A 4 -20.30 -3.01 -10.47
N PRO A 5 -19.65 -4.19 -10.54
CA PRO A 5 -19.45 -5.06 -9.37
C PRO A 5 -18.65 -4.41 -8.23
N HIS A 6 -17.80 -3.43 -8.52
CA HIS A 6 -17.02 -2.71 -7.50
C HIS A 6 -17.89 -1.98 -6.45
N ARG A 7 -19.15 -1.63 -6.77
CA ARG A 7 -20.03 -0.90 -5.83
C ARG A 7 -20.46 -1.79 -4.65
N SER A 8 -20.77 -3.06 -4.93
CA SER A 8 -21.20 -4.06 -3.94
C SER A 8 -20.04 -4.71 -3.17
N LEU A 9 -18.79 -4.49 -3.60
CA LEU A 9 -17.59 -5.01 -2.94
C LEU A 9 -17.57 -4.64 -1.45
N ARG A 10 -17.36 -5.62 -0.54
CA ARG A 10 -17.31 -5.38 0.91
C ARG A 10 -15.91 -5.00 1.36
N MET A 11 -15.35 -3.93 0.79
CA MET A 11 -14.02 -3.42 1.10
C MET A 11 -14.04 -1.90 1.31
N ARG A 12 -12.92 -1.36 1.82
CA ARG A 12 -12.74 0.09 2.02
C ARG A 12 -12.92 0.85 0.70
N LYS A 13 -13.29 2.14 0.80
CA LYS A 13 -13.54 3.00 -0.37
C LYS A 13 -12.37 3.05 -1.35
N ALA A 14 -11.13 3.07 -0.86
CA ALA A 14 -9.94 3.08 -1.70
C ALA A 14 -9.82 1.80 -2.56
N TRP A 15 -10.17 0.63 -2.00
CA TRP A 15 -10.22 -0.63 -2.74
C TRP A 15 -11.35 -0.69 -3.76
N LYS A 16 -12.52 -0.13 -3.44
CA LYS A 16 -13.61 0.02 -4.42
C LYS A 16 -13.18 0.86 -5.62
N GLU A 17 -12.48 1.97 -5.36
CA GLU A 17 -11.96 2.84 -6.40
C GLU A 17 -10.88 2.15 -7.23
N LEU A 18 -9.95 1.42 -6.60
CA LEU A 18 -8.96 0.61 -7.32
C LEU A 18 -9.64 -0.45 -8.20
N ALA A 19 -10.62 -1.19 -7.67
CA ALA A 19 -11.36 -2.19 -8.42
C ALA A 19 -12.11 -1.57 -9.61
N LYS A 20 -12.71 -0.39 -9.44
CA LYS A 20 -13.32 0.38 -10.53
C LYS A 20 -12.31 0.70 -11.63
N ARG A 21 -11.15 1.25 -11.27
CA ARG A 21 -10.11 1.63 -12.25
C ARG A 21 -9.48 0.42 -12.93
N GLY A 22 -9.32 -0.68 -12.21
CA GLY A 22 -8.85 -1.94 -12.78
C GLY A 22 -9.84 -2.55 -13.78
N ASP A 23 -11.14 -2.45 -13.52
CA ASP A 23 -12.17 -3.00 -14.41
C ASP A 23 -12.41 -2.14 -15.67
N GLN A 24 -12.16 -0.82 -15.61
CA GLN A 24 -12.43 0.11 -16.71
C GLN A 24 -11.17 0.40 -17.56
N LEU A 25 -11.24 0.18 -18.87
CA LEU A 25 -10.12 0.41 -19.80
C LEU A 25 -9.81 1.91 -20.04
N THR A 26 -10.66 2.81 -19.55
CA THR A 26 -10.43 4.27 -19.63
C THR A 26 -9.28 4.75 -18.76
N TYR A 27 -8.89 3.97 -17.75
CA TYR A 27 -7.74 4.28 -16.92
C TYR A 27 -6.49 3.57 -17.44
N ASP A 28 -5.39 4.28 -17.52
CA ASP A 28 -4.10 3.71 -17.89
C ASP A 28 -3.42 2.99 -16.70
N ALA A 29 -2.25 2.39 -16.94
CA ALA A 29 -1.51 1.65 -15.92
C ALA A 29 -1.04 2.56 -14.76
N GLU A 30 -0.69 3.81 -15.03
CA GLU A 30 -0.22 4.77 -14.02
C GLU A 30 -1.35 5.17 -13.07
N GLN A 31 -2.54 5.45 -13.61
CA GLN A 31 -3.74 5.79 -12.84
C GLN A 31 -4.24 4.63 -11.97
N VAL A 32 -4.05 3.38 -12.42
CA VAL A 32 -4.32 2.19 -11.60
C VAL A 32 -3.23 2.04 -10.52
N GLY A 33 -1.97 2.29 -10.84
CA GLY A 33 -0.85 2.30 -9.89
C GLY A 33 -1.00 3.33 -8.77
N GLU A 34 -1.45 4.55 -9.08
CA GLU A 34 -1.76 5.59 -8.08
C GLU A 34 -2.87 5.12 -7.14
N ALA A 35 -3.95 4.55 -7.70
CA ALA A 35 -5.05 4.01 -6.90
C ALA A 35 -4.62 2.82 -6.04
N ALA A 36 -3.71 1.97 -6.53
CA ALA A 36 -3.15 0.86 -5.77
C ALA A 36 -2.33 1.37 -4.59
N SER A 37 -1.46 2.35 -4.82
CA SER A 37 -0.67 3.01 -3.77
C SER A 37 -1.58 3.63 -2.70
N HIS A 38 -2.66 4.30 -3.11
CA HIS A 38 -3.63 4.89 -2.19
C HIS A 38 -4.43 3.84 -1.40
N ALA A 39 -4.81 2.71 -2.03
CA ALA A 39 -5.49 1.61 -1.35
C ALA A 39 -4.60 0.94 -0.29
N LEU A 40 -3.33 0.70 -0.61
CA LEU A 40 -2.34 0.17 0.32
C LEU A 40 -2.05 1.12 1.47
N ALA A 41 -1.94 2.43 1.20
CA ALA A 41 -1.80 3.45 2.23
C ALA A 41 -3.02 3.52 3.15
N SER A 42 -4.22 3.38 2.58
CA SER A 42 -5.45 3.27 3.38
C SER A 42 -5.41 2.04 4.28
N ASP A 43 -4.92 0.89 3.82
CA ASP A 43 -4.84 -0.30 4.67
C ASP A 43 -3.81 -0.15 5.77
N PHE A 44 -2.61 0.33 5.44
CA PHE A 44 -1.55 0.56 6.39
C PHE A 44 -2.02 1.47 7.53
N LYS A 45 -2.65 2.60 7.21
CA LYS A 45 -3.18 3.55 8.20
C LYS A 45 -4.22 2.93 9.15
N ASN A 46 -5.01 1.97 8.67
CA ASN A 46 -6.10 1.37 9.45
C ASN A 46 -5.70 0.09 10.19
N GLU A 47 -4.60 -0.55 9.81
CA GLU A 47 -4.20 -1.85 10.34
C GLU A 47 -2.87 -1.81 11.07
N VAL A 48 -1.96 -0.90 10.72
CA VAL A 48 -0.64 -0.82 11.34
C VAL A 48 -0.66 0.31 12.39
N SER A 49 -0.42 -0.07 13.64
CA SER A 49 -0.46 0.87 14.76
C SER A 49 0.76 1.80 14.76
N ALA A 50 0.57 3.06 15.17
CA ALA A 50 1.69 4.00 15.28
C ALA A 50 2.79 3.52 16.26
N PRO A 51 2.49 2.87 17.40
CA PRO A 51 3.51 2.26 18.25
C PRO A 51 4.35 1.20 17.54
N LEU A 52 3.73 0.34 16.71
CA LEU A 52 4.47 -0.64 15.92
C LEU A 52 5.42 0.06 14.94
N VAL A 53 4.95 1.08 14.23
CA VAL A 53 5.82 1.84 13.31
C VAL A 53 7.00 2.49 14.04
N SER A 54 6.78 3.03 15.25
CA SER A 54 7.86 3.58 16.06
C SER A 54 8.87 2.51 16.45
N ALA A 55 8.41 1.37 16.97
CA ALA A 55 9.28 0.27 17.38
C ALA A 55 10.15 -0.24 16.22
N LEU A 56 9.55 -0.41 15.02
CA LEU A 56 10.29 -0.78 13.82
C LEU A 56 11.34 0.29 13.45
N LYS A 57 10.99 1.59 13.52
CA LYS A 57 11.97 2.67 13.30
C LYS A 57 13.12 2.62 14.29
N ASP A 58 12.83 2.40 15.56
CA ASP A 58 13.84 2.40 16.63
C ASP A 58 14.85 1.26 16.44
N VAL A 59 14.38 0.07 16.04
CA VAL A 59 15.25 -1.06 15.66
C VAL A 59 16.15 -0.71 14.48
N PHE A 60 15.57 -0.24 13.36
CA PHE A 60 16.34 -0.02 12.13
C PHE A 60 17.21 1.24 12.14
N THR A 61 16.93 2.22 13.01
CA THR A 61 17.76 3.42 13.19
C THR A 61 18.81 3.27 14.29
N GLY A 62 18.81 2.14 15.00
CA GLY A 62 19.79 1.85 16.05
C GLY A 62 19.61 2.69 17.31
N ARG A 63 18.43 3.30 17.53
CA ARG A 63 18.16 4.10 18.74
C ARG A 63 18.31 3.26 20.00
N ASP A 64 17.78 2.03 19.96
CA ASP A 64 17.80 1.09 21.08
C ASP A 64 18.86 -0.03 20.90
N ASN A 65 19.60 0.00 19.79
CA ASN A 65 20.69 -0.93 19.48
C ASN A 65 21.88 -0.15 18.90
N SER A 66 22.48 0.71 19.71
CA SER A 66 23.56 1.62 19.30
C SER A 66 24.82 0.89 18.83
N LEU A 67 24.99 -0.38 19.21
CA LEU A 67 26.10 -1.24 18.82
C LEU A 67 25.83 -2.02 17.51
N GLY A 68 24.64 -1.90 16.92
CA GLY A 68 24.28 -2.57 15.66
C GLY A 68 24.22 -4.10 15.75
N LEU A 69 24.11 -4.66 16.97
CA LEU A 69 24.17 -6.10 17.19
C LEU A 69 22.91 -6.76 16.64
N ARG A 70 23.08 -7.67 15.67
CA ARG A 70 21.96 -8.32 14.97
C ARG A 70 21.04 -9.08 15.92
N GLU A 71 21.61 -9.75 16.92
CA GLU A 71 20.87 -10.56 17.90
C GLU A 71 19.92 -9.69 18.75
N ILE A 72 20.35 -8.47 19.09
CA ILE A 72 19.51 -7.49 19.80
C ILE A 72 18.38 -7.00 18.89
N ALA A 73 18.69 -6.67 17.62
CA ALA A 73 17.68 -6.24 16.67
C ALA A 73 16.60 -7.32 16.44
N LEU A 74 17.01 -8.60 16.32
CA LEU A 74 16.08 -9.72 16.18
C LEU A 74 15.19 -9.88 17.42
N GLN A 75 15.75 -9.80 18.63
CA GLN A 75 14.96 -9.87 19.85
C GLN A 75 13.94 -8.72 19.95
N GLN A 76 14.35 -7.49 19.62
CA GLN A 76 13.45 -6.33 19.62
C GLN A 76 12.31 -6.48 18.60
N LEU A 77 12.58 -7.07 17.42
CA LEU A 77 11.54 -7.36 16.43
C LEU A 77 10.60 -8.47 16.87
N GLU A 78 11.10 -9.50 17.55
CA GLU A 78 10.28 -10.54 18.17
C GLU A 78 9.34 -9.94 19.23
N ASP A 79 9.86 -9.06 20.10
CA ASP A 79 9.05 -8.37 21.10
C ASP A 79 8.00 -7.44 20.45
N ALA A 80 8.33 -6.81 19.33
CA ALA A 80 7.42 -5.96 18.57
C ALA A 80 6.21 -6.71 17.97
N LYS A 81 6.22 -8.04 17.88
CA LYS A 81 5.05 -8.83 17.44
C LYS A 81 3.82 -8.57 18.30
N ALA A 82 4.00 -8.27 19.59
CA ALA A 82 2.89 -7.91 20.47
C ALA A 82 2.16 -6.64 20.00
N LEU A 83 2.89 -5.67 19.42
CA LEU A 83 2.32 -4.43 18.88
C LEU A 83 1.60 -4.62 17.54
N ALA A 84 1.87 -5.74 16.86
CA ALA A 84 1.24 -6.16 15.62
C ALA A 84 0.01 -7.07 15.84
N ALA A 85 -0.29 -7.44 17.09
CA ALA A 85 -1.40 -8.33 17.40
C ALA A 85 -2.74 -7.82 16.83
N GLY A 86 -3.47 -8.72 16.17
CA GLY A 86 -4.73 -8.37 15.49
C GLY A 86 -4.57 -7.71 14.11
N SER A 87 -3.34 -7.49 13.64
CA SER A 87 -3.05 -6.92 12.32
C SER A 87 -2.22 -7.87 11.47
N VAL A 88 -2.84 -8.46 10.44
CA VAL A 88 -2.09 -9.29 9.47
C VAL A 88 -1.03 -8.45 8.75
N PHE A 89 -1.34 -7.20 8.41
CA PHE A 89 -0.35 -6.30 7.80
C PHE A 89 0.80 -6.04 8.78
N GLY A 90 0.51 -5.68 10.03
CA GLY A 90 1.54 -5.46 11.05
C GLY A 90 2.43 -6.70 11.25
N MET A 91 1.83 -7.88 11.32
CA MET A 91 2.58 -9.14 11.49
C MET A 91 3.51 -9.41 10.31
N ASN A 92 3.06 -9.19 9.08
CA ASN A 92 3.89 -9.35 7.89
C ASN A 92 5.03 -8.31 7.85
N ALA A 93 4.77 -7.07 8.28
CA ALA A 93 5.82 -6.05 8.38
C ALA A 93 6.92 -6.44 9.38
N VAL A 94 6.56 -7.04 10.52
CA VAL A 94 7.53 -7.59 11.47
C VAL A 94 8.26 -8.79 10.88
N ALA A 95 7.57 -9.71 10.21
CA ALA A 95 8.18 -10.89 9.60
C ALA A 95 9.22 -10.52 8.53
N TRP A 96 8.88 -9.60 7.62
CA TRP A 96 9.84 -9.08 6.63
C TRP A 96 11.00 -8.33 7.27
N SER A 97 10.75 -7.60 8.35
CA SER A 97 11.82 -6.93 9.11
C SER A 97 12.82 -7.94 9.67
N ILE A 98 12.32 -9.03 10.28
CA ILE A 98 13.15 -10.13 10.81
C ILE A 98 13.97 -10.77 9.67
N GLN A 99 13.32 -11.07 8.55
CA GLN A 99 13.98 -11.65 7.39
C GLN A 99 15.14 -10.78 6.87
N LEU A 100 14.90 -9.48 6.69
CA LEU A 100 15.94 -8.57 6.20
C LEU A 100 17.09 -8.42 7.21
N VAL A 101 16.81 -8.40 8.52
CA VAL A 101 17.86 -8.40 9.54
C VAL A 101 18.68 -9.70 9.53
N HIS A 102 18.06 -10.86 9.29
CA HIS A 102 18.78 -12.12 9.09
C HIS A 102 19.72 -12.07 7.88
N GLU A 103 19.31 -11.40 6.80
CA GLU A 103 20.12 -11.16 5.60
C GLU A 103 21.23 -10.12 5.81
N GLY A 104 21.38 -9.59 7.03
CA GLY A 104 22.38 -8.57 7.37
C GLY A 104 22.00 -7.17 6.89
N ARG A 105 20.74 -6.97 6.51
CA ARG A 105 20.23 -5.68 6.03
C ARG A 105 19.66 -4.90 7.21
N GLN A 106 20.24 -3.73 7.44
CA GLN A 106 19.84 -2.80 8.50
C GLN A 106 19.73 -1.39 7.93
N GLY A 107 19.30 -0.44 8.76
CA GLY A 107 19.11 0.95 8.37
C GLY A 107 17.72 1.23 7.79
N LYS A 108 17.47 2.52 7.54
CA LYS A 108 16.17 3.04 7.12
C LYS A 108 15.65 2.41 5.81
N GLU A 109 16.54 2.17 4.86
CA GLU A 109 16.17 1.56 3.58
C GLU A 109 15.65 0.13 3.74
N ALA A 110 16.24 -0.65 4.66
CA ALA A 110 15.75 -2.00 4.95
C ALA A 110 14.36 -1.98 5.63
N LEU A 111 14.10 -0.99 6.49
CA LEU A 111 12.76 -0.77 7.03
C LEU A 111 11.74 -0.45 5.94
N TYR A 112 12.08 0.45 5.01
CA TYR A 112 11.19 0.79 3.91
C TYR A 112 10.91 -0.42 3.04
N GLU A 113 11.93 -1.21 2.71
CA GLU A 113 11.72 -2.43 1.95
C GLU A 113 10.84 -3.44 2.68
N ALA A 114 11.06 -3.67 3.99
CA ALA A 114 10.24 -4.58 4.79
C ALA A 114 8.75 -4.19 4.73
N VAL A 115 8.46 -2.91 4.95
CA VAL A 115 7.09 -2.40 4.93
C VAL A 115 6.50 -2.42 3.52
N GLY A 116 7.30 -2.15 2.50
CA GLY A 116 6.91 -2.25 1.09
C GLY A 116 6.54 -3.67 0.67
N LEU A 117 7.33 -4.66 1.07
CA LEU A 117 7.06 -6.09 0.84
C LEU A 117 5.77 -6.53 1.54
N ALA A 118 5.61 -6.19 2.82
CA ALA A 118 4.39 -6.46 3.56
C ALA A 118 3.15 -5.79 2.94
N ALA A 119 3.30 -4.58 2.42
CA ALA A 119 2.22 -3.87 1.71
C ALA A 119 1.84 -4.60 0.41
N LYS A 120 2.80 -5.07 -0.38
CA LYS A 120 2.52 -5.85 -1.60
C LYS A 120 1.80 -7.15 -1.28
N GLU A 121 2.25 -7.90 -0.27
CA GLU A 121 1.55 -9.11 0.17
C GLU A 121 0.10 -8.84 0.56
N ARG A 122 -0.13 -7.76 1.32
CA ARG A 122 -1.48 -7.32 1.68
C ARG A 122 -2.29 -6.97 0.44
N GLY A 123 -1.67 -6.30 -0.53
CA GLY A 123 -2.27 -5.96 -1.81
C GLY A 123 -2.70 -7.19 -2.61
N PHE A 124 -1.86 -8.20 -2.71
CA PHE A 124 -2.17 -9.43 -3.42
C PHE A 124 -3.29 -10.23 -2.72
N ALA A 125 -3.31 -10.27 -1.39
CA ALA A 125 -4.41 -10.88 -0.65
C ALA A 125 -5.74 -10.18 -0.94
N ASN A 126 -5.76 -8.86 -0.91
CA ASN A 126 -6.94 -8.07 -1.21
C ASN A 126 -7.38 -8.16 -2.68
N THR A 127 -6.43 -8.30 -3.60
CA THR A 127 -6.73 -8.53 -5.03
C THR A 127 -7.48 -9.84 -5.24
N ARG A 128 -7.09 -10.91 -4.53
CA ARG A 128 -7.85 -12.19 -4.54
C ARG A 128 -9.28 -11.99 -4.04
N SER A 129 -9.49 -11.20 -2.98
CA SER A 129 -10.84 -10.88 -2.50
C SER A 129 -11.68 -10.11 -3.53
N VAL A 130 -11.05 -9.20 -4.30
CA VAL A 130 -11.72 -8.50 -5.42
C VAL A 130 -12.08 -9.48 -6.53
N GLU A 131 -11.15 -10.34 -6.93
CA GLU A 131 -11.36 -11.36 -7.96
C GLU A 131 -12.52 -12.29 -7.60
N GLU A 132 -12.52 -12.87 -6.41
CA GLU A 132 -13.60 -13.72 -5.92
C GLU A 132 -14.96 -13.01 -5.92
N HIS A 133 -15.00 -11.72 -5.59
CA HIS A 133 -16.23 -10.93 -5.66
C HIS A 133 -16.71 -10.79 -7.11
N TYR A 134 -15.81 -10.49 -8.04
CA TYR A 134 -16.15 -10.39 -9.47
C TYR A 134 -16.57 -11.72 -10.08
N LEU A 135 -16.03 -12.85 -9.61
CA LEU A 135 -16.47 -14.19 -9.99
C LEU A 135 -17.93 -14.45 -9.57
N ARG A 136 -18.33 -13.98 -8.39
CA ARG A 136 -19.70 -14.15 -7.88
C ARG A 136 -20.71 -13.20 -8.54
N GLU A 137 -20.30 -11.97 -8.81
CA GLU A 137 -21.21 -10.88 -9.21
C GLU A 137 -21.17 -10.54 -10.71
N SER A 138 -20.28 -11.17 -11.50
CA SER A 138 -20.14 -10.87 -12.92
C SER A 138 -19.75 -12.08 -13.77
N SER A 139 -18.55 -12.10 -14.34
CA SER A 139 -18.10 -13.13 -15.29
C SER A 139 -16.62 -13.41 -15.08
N GLN A 140 -16.20 -14.65 -15.37
CA GLN A 140 -14.81 -15.08 -15.29
C GLN A 140 -13.87 -14.11 -16.01
N ARG A 141 -14.19 -13.77 -17.28
CA ARG A 141 -13.37 -12.84 -18.07
C ARG A 141 -13.14 -11.49 -17.40
N ARG A 142 -14.16 -10.92 -16.73
CA ARG A 142 -14.01 -9.64 -16.02
C ARG A 142 -13.22 -9.80 -14.73
N ALA A 143 -13.43 -10.90 -14.00
CA ALA A 143 -12.66 -11.23 -12.81
C ALA A 143 -11.17 -11.37 -13.15
N ASP A 144 -10.83 -12.14 -14.18
CA ASP A 144 -9.45 -12.32 -14.66
C ASP A 144 -8.84 -10.97 -15.08
N GLY A 145 -9.61 -10.16 -15.82
CA GLY A 145 -9.16 -8.87 -16.30
C GLY A 145 -8.85 -7.87 -15.17
N VAL A 146 -9.76 -7.73 -14.19
CA VAL A 146 -9.53 -6.84 -13.05
C VAL A 146 -8.40 -7.38 -12.16
N ALA A 147 -8.35 -8.69 -11.92
CA ALA A 147 -7.30 -9.32 -11.10
C ALA A 147 -5.92 -9.09 -11.72
N ALA A 148 -5.75 -9.38 -13.01
CA ALA A 148 -4.49 -9.17 -13.72
C ALA A 148 -4.04 -7.70 -13.66
N ARG A 149 -4.96 -6.74 -13.85
CA ARG A 149 -4.62 -5.31 -13.81
C ARG A 149 -4.24 -4.84 -12.41
N LEU A 150 -4.92 -5.31 -11.36
CA LEU A 150 -4.57 -5.00 -9.97
C LEU A 150 -3.23 -5.63 -9.58
N GLN A 151 -3.00 -6.91 -9.93
CA GLN A 151 -1.74 -7.60 -9.67
C GLN A 151 -0.59 -6.88 -10.37
N ASN A 152 -0.73 -6.53 -11.65
CA ASN A 152 0.30 -5.79 -12.39
C ASN A 152 0.60 -4.43 -11.75
N ALA A 153 -0.45 -3.70 -11.34
CA ALA A 153 -0.28 -2.41 -10.67
C ALA A 153 0.48 -2.54 -9.35
N ILE A 154 0.15 -3.53 -8.51
CA ILE A 154 0.81 -3.77 -7.22
C ILE A 154 2.24 -4.26 -7.43
N SER A 155 2.46 -5.21 -8.34
CA SER A 155 3.78 -5.73 -8.68
C SER A 155 4.72 -4.64 -9.18
N GLY A 156 4.21 -3.67 -9.96
CA GLY A 156 4.98 -2.56 -10.50
C GLY A 156 5.38 -1.47 -9.51
N LEU A 157 4.85 -1.47 -8.28
CA LEU A 157 5.27 -0.51 -7.25
C LEU A 157 6.68 -0.84 -6.75
N SER A 158 7.51 0.17 -6.48
CA SER A 158 8.79 -0.07 -5.78
C SER A 158 8.52 -0.26 -4.28
N GLU A 159 9.06 -1.33 -3.70
CA GLU A 159 8.96 -1.65 -2.26
C GLU A 159 9.53 -0.51 -1.42
N SER A 160 10.74 -0.04 -1.73
CA SER A 160 11.38 1.05 -0.99
C SER A 160 10.58 2.36 -1.07
N LYS A 161 10.09 2.73 -2.25
CA LYS A 161 9.26 3.94 -2.40
C LYS A 161 7.93 3.81 -1.66
N LEU A 162 7.26 2.68 -1.80
CA LEU A 162 6.01 2.38 -1.11
C LEU A 162 6.21 2.42 0.41
N GLY A 163 7.21 1.71 0.92
CA GLY A 163 7.58 1.72 2.33
C GLY A 163 7.89 3.12 2.85
N SER A 164 8.69 3.90 2.13
CA SER A 164 8.98 5.29 2.51
C SER A 164 7.72 6.15 2.62
N MET A 165 6.77 5.99 1.68
CA MET A 165 5.50 6.71 1.68
C MET A 165 4.62 6.30 2.88
N LEU A 166 4.64 5.02 3.26
CA LEU A 166 3.84 4.51 4.38
C LEU A 166 4.44 4.86 5.74
N VAL A 167 5.76 4.73 5.88
CA VAL A 167 6.50 4.91 7.13
C VAL A 167 6.74 6.38 7.44
N ASP A 168 7.05 7.19 6.43
CA ASP A 168 7.32 8.62 6.53
C ASP A 168 6.48 9.41 5.50
N PRO A 169 5.14 9.46 5.70
CA PRO A 169 4.25 10.14 4.78
C PRO A 169 4.61 11.62 4.70
N GLN A 170 4.98 12.08 3.50
CA GLN A 170 5.20 13.50 3.26
C GLN A 170 3.87 14.26 3.42
N PRO A 171 3.86 15.45 4.03
CA PRO A 171 2.66 16.29 4.06
C PRO A 171 2.21 16.52 2.61
N ALA A 172 0.93 16.24 2.34
CA ALA A 172 0.37 16.43 1.01
C ALA A 172 0.59 17.88 0.59
N ALA A 173 1.36 18.11 -0.49
CA ALA A 173 1.46 19.43 -1.08
C ALA A 173 0.03 19.93 -1.37
N PRO A 174 -0.31 21.18 -1.04
CA PRO A 174 -1.65 21.69 -1.26
C PRO A 174 -1.98 21.58 -2.76
N ARG A 175 -2.83 20.62 -3.12
CA ARG A 175 -3.42 20.50 -4.45
C ARG A 175 -4.43 21.64 -4.60
N GLY A 176 -3.93 22.84 -4.87
CA GLY A 176 -4.76 23.96 -5.30
C GLY A 176 -5.51 23.57 -6.57
N PRO A 177 -6.80 23.94 -6.71
CA PRO A 177 -7.54 23.65 -7.92
C PRO A 177 -6.89 24.39 -9.10
N ARG A 178 -6.26 23.67 -10.03
CA ARG A 178 -5.92 24.20 -11.35
C ARG A 178 -7.20 24.35 -12.17
N LYS A 179 -8.00 25.35 -11.83
CA LYS A 179 -9.06 25.84 -12.73
C LYS A 179 -8.33 26.58 -13.85
N LYS A 180 -8.28 26.00 -15.05
CA LYS A 180 -7.93 26.76 -16.26
C LYS A 180 -9.03 27.81 -16.46
N THR A 181 -8.77 29.05 -16.10
CA THR A 181 -9.53 30.21 -16.55
C THR A 181 -8.77 30.85 -17.69
N ASP A 182 -8.93 30.29 -18.89
CA ASP A 182 -8.59 30.96 -20.16
C ASP A 182 -9.70 30.64 -21.15
N VAL A 183 -10.86 31.26 -20.93
CA VAL A 183 -11.85 31.54 -21.98
C VAL A 183 -12.47 32.89 -21.63
N ASN A 184 -11.73 33.97 -21.85
CA ASN A 184 -12.34 35.28 -22.07
C ASN A 184 -11.36 36.24 -22.77
N ASP A 185 -11.13 36.02 -24.07
CA ASP A 185 -10.76 37.12 -24.95
C ASP A 185 -11.92 37.32 -25.93
N GLY A 186 -12.74 38.33 -25.62
CA GLY A 186 -13.75 38.85 -26.54
C GLY A 186 -13.08 39.53 -27.73
N VAL A 187 -13.71 39.40 -28.89
CA VAL A 187 -13.28 40.05 -30.14
C VAL A 187 -13.51 41.57 -30.03
N PRO A 188 -12.50 42.43 -30.27
CA PRO A 188 -12.75 43.87 -30.37
C PRO A 188 -13.42 44.20 -31.72
N LEU A 189 -14.53 44.96 -31.66
CA LEU A 189 -15.08 45.74 -32.77
C LEU A 189 -14.50 47.17 -32.71
#